data_AF-A0A6P1E1E6-F1
#
_entry.id   AF-A0A6P1E1E6-F1
#
_cell.length_a   1.000
_cell.length_b   1.000
_cell.length_c   1.000
_cell.angle_alpha   90.00
_cell.angle_beta   90.00
_cell.angle_gamma   90.00
#
_symmetry.space_group_name_H-M   'P 1'
#
loop_
_entity.id
_entity.type
_entity.pdbx_description
1 polymer ?
#
loop_
_entity_poly.entity_id
_entity_poly.type
_entity_poly.pdbx_seq_one_letter_code
_entity_poly.pdbx_strand_id
1 'polypeptide(L)'
;MAELIVNAKRRNTVPEKLSSIVKKMATSVLRKKDASPKAIAIALEMTHVAWNFADEDYMEEPGYIHGVREIEESMSSLKDEFIEDDAEKLIEKLIKHKRDKYPKDRRTIFLCEYKDGNIKVNSL
;
A
#
# COMPACT_ATOMS: atom_id res chain seq x y z
N MET A 1 8.39 22.95 -44.68
CA MET A 1 8.53 21.88 -43.67
C MET A 1 8.49 22.55 -42.31
N ALA A 2 7.30 22.57 -41.67
CA ALA A 2 7.09 23.27 -40.41
C ALA A 2 7.55 22.38 -39.25
N GLU A 3 8.46 22.88 -38.42
CA GLU A 3 8.87 22.24 -37.17
C GLU A 3 7.75 22.38 -36.13
N LEU A 4 7.12 21.25 -35.81
CA LEU A 4 6.24 21.12 -34.66
C LEU A 4 7.10 21.07 -33.39
N ILE A 5 7.37 22.24 -32.81
CA ILE A 5 7.79 22.34 -31.41
C ILE A 5 6.59 21.92 -30.56
N VAL A 6 6.50 20.64 -30.21
CA VAL A 6 5.60 20.15 -29.17
C VAL A 6 6.12 20.70 -27.85
N ASN A 7 5.56 21.86 -27.48
CA ASN A 7 5.76 22.50 -26.20
C ASN A 7 5.03 21.65 -25.14
N ALA A 8 5.65 20.55 -24.72
CA ALA A 8 5.18 19.76 -23.60
C ALA A 8 5.36 20.60 -22.33
N LYS A 9 4.30 21.35 -21.98
CA LYS A 9 4.11 21.92 -20.63
C LYS A 9 4.32 20.76 -19.64
N ARG A 10 5.51 20.69 -19.03
CA ARG A 10 5.71 19.91 -17.80
C ARG A 10 4.74 20.48 -16.78
N ARG A 11 3.60 19.81 -16.58
CA ARG A 11 2.77 20.10 -15.42
C ARG A 11 3.64 19.73 -14.23
N ASN A 12 4.04 20.72 -13.44
CA ASN A 12 4.53 20.51 -12.09
C ASN A 12 3.35 20.00 -11.27
N THR A 13 2.98 18.73 -11.45
CA THR A 13 2.01 18.07 -10.60
C THR A 13 2.72 17.83 -9.27
N VAL A 14 2.23 18.48 -8.21
CA VAL A 14 2.65 18.14 -6.85
C VAL A 14 2.51 16.62 -6.69
N PRO A 15 3.57 15.90 -6.29
CA PRO A 15 3.49 14.47 -6.07
C PRO A 15 2.33 14.13 -5.13
N GLU A 16 1.58 13.07 -5.44
CA GLU A 16 0.48 12.65 -4.58
C GLU A 16 1.00 12.37 -3.17
N LYS A 17 0.26 12.86 -2.16
CA LYS A 17 0.59 12.62 -0.75
C LYS A 17 0.58 11.11 -0.48
N LEU A 18 1.63 10.60 0.17
CA LEU A 18 1.76 9.18 0.43
C LEU A 18 0.58 8.63 1.25
N SER A 19 0.07 9.40 2.22
CA SER A 19 -1.11 9.02 2.99
C SER A 19 -2.37 8.82 2.13
N SER A 20 -2.52 9.56 1.03
CA SER A 20 -3.62 9.36 0.06
C SER A 20 -3.44 8.05 -0.70
N ILE A 21 -2.22 7.77 -1.16
CA ILE A 21 -1.88 6.53 -1.87
C ILE A 21 -2.11 5.32 -0.97
N VAL A 22 -1.54 5.34 0.23
CA VAL A 22 -1.67 4.29 1.23
C VAL A 22 -3.12 4.03 1.59
N LYS A 23 -3.92 5.10 1.79
CA LYS A 23 -5.36 4.96 2.03
C LYS A 23 -6.07 4.23 0.88
N LYS A 24 -5.78 4.60 -0.38
CA LYS A 24 -6.38 3.94 -1.55
C LYS A 24 -5.99 2.48 -1.65
N MET A 25 -4.71 2.18 -1.42
CA MET A 25 -4.17 0.82 -1.42
C MET A 25 -4.82 -0.05 -0.34
N ALA A 26 -4.80 0.40 0.92
CA ALA A 26 -5.43 -0.31 2.04
C ALA A 26 -6.93 -0.54 1.81
N THR A 27 -7.65 0.45 1.27
CA THR A 27 -9.08 0.29 0.95
C THR A 27 -9.33 -0.77 -0.14
N SER A 28 -8.36 -1.02 -1.02
CA SER A 28 -8.54 -1.94 -2.16
C SER A 28 -8.53 -3.43 -1.79
N VAL A 29 -8.09 -3.76 -0.57
CA VAL A 29 -8.07 -5.13 -0.04
C VAL A 29 -9.23 -5.40 0.93
N LEU A 30 -10.01 -4.37 1.29
CA LEU A 30 -11.20 -4.50 2.11
C LEU A 30 -12.42 -4.86 1.25
N ARG A 31 -13.27 -5.74 1.77
CA ARG A 31 -14.50 -6.19 1.09
C ARG A 31 -15.58 -5.12 1.05
N LYS A 32 -15.67 -4.30 2.10
CA LYS A 32 -16.70 -3.27 2.26
C LYS A 32 -16.09 -1.93 2.65
N LYS A 33 -16.83 -0.84 2.39
CA LYS A 33 -16.42 0.54 2.70
C LYS A 33 -16.47 0.86 4.19
N ASP A 34 -17.23 0.09 4.96
CA ASP A 34 -17.51 0.24 6.39
C ASP A 34 -16.81 -0.85 7.22
N ALA A 35 -15.67 -1.36 6.74
CA ALA A 35 -14.86 -2.33 7.46
C ALA A 35 -14.51 -1.83 8.88
N SER A 36 -14.39 -2.77 9.81
CA SER A 36 -14.04 -2.44 11.19
C SER A 36 -12.71 -1.69 11.31
N PRO A 37 -12.51 -0.84 12.35
CA PRO A 37 -11.24 -0.18 12.63
C PRO A 37 -10.04 -1.14 12.66
N LYS A 38 -10.24 -2.37 13.16
CA LYS A 38 -9.20 -3.41 13.23
C LYS A 38 -8.85 -3.92 11.83
N ALA A 39 -9.83 -4.18 10.97
CA ALA A 39 -9.58 -4.55 9.58
C ALA A 39 -8.86 -3.44 8.80
N ILE A 40 -9.23 -2.17 9.04
CA ILE A 40 -8.53 -1.02 8.45
C ILE A 40 -7.07 -0.97 8.90
N ALA A 41 -6.80 -1.17 10.20
CA ALA A 41 -5.43 -1.18 10.72
C ALA A 41 -4.57 -2.28 10.08
N ILE A 42 -5.12 -3.50 9.95
CA ILE A 42 -4.45 -4.62 9.29
C ILE A 42 -4.22 -4.32 7.79
N ALA A 43 -5.18 -3.73 7.09
CA ALA A 43 -5.02 -3.35 5.69
C ALA A 43 -3.92 -2.28 5.49
N LEU A 44 -3.75 -1.38 6.46
CA LEU A 44 -2.65 -0.41 6.47
C LEU A 44 -1.30 -1.09 6.71
N GLU A 45 -1.24 -2.09 7.57
CA GLU A 45 -0.04 -2.89 7.81
C GLU A 45 0.36 -3.70 6.58
N MET A 46 -0.60 -4.35 5.90
CA MET A 46 -0.39 -4.97 4.58
C MET A 46 0.18 -3.98 3.57
N THR A 47 -0.37 -2.76 3.55
CA THR A 47 0.11 -1.71 2.65
C THR A 47 1.52 -1.25 2.99
N HIS A 48 1.86 -1.19 4.28
CA HIS A 48 3.20 -0.86 4.75
C HIS A 48 4.23 -1.90 4.28
N VAL A 49 3.96 -3.18 4.51
CA VAL A 49 4.82 -4.29 4.04
C VAL A 49 4.94 -4.24 2.52
N ALA A 50 3.80 -4.20 1.81
CA ALA A 50 3.79 -4.17 0.35
C ALA A 50 4.56 -2.98 -0.23
N TRP A 51 4.44 -1.79 0.37
CA TRP A 51 5.10 -0.59 -0.13
C TRP A 51 6.62 -0.68 -0.03
N ASN A 52 7.13 -1.11 1.13
CA ASN A 52 8.55 -1.13 1.42
C ASN A 52 9.28 -2.26 0.67
N PHE A 53 8.64 -3.42 0.47
CA PHE A 53 9.26 -4.56 -0.22
C PHE A 53 9.04 -4.58 -1.74
N ALA A 54 8.25 -3.63 -2.29
CA ALA A 54 7.92 -3.67 -3.72
C ALA A 54 9.10 -3.40 -4.67
N ASP A 55 10.24 -2.89 -4.21
CA ASP A 55 11.40 -2.66 -5.09
C ASP A 55 12.50 -3.74 -4.96
N GLU A 56 12.30 -4.73 -4.08
CA GLU A 56 13.28 -5.77 -3.73
C GLU A 56 12.83 -7.16 -4.22
N ASP A 57 13.78 -8.11 -4.24
CA ASP A 57 13.47 -9.53 -4.34
C ASP A 57 13.08 -10.04 -2.94
N TYR A 58 11.80 -9.83 -2.60
CA TYR A 58 11.33 -9.86 -1.22
C TYR A 58 11.00 -11.25 -0.68
N MET A 59 10.92 -12.28 -1.53
CA MET A 59 10.37 -13.59 -1.13
C MET A 59 11.22 -14.29 -0.05
N GLU A 60 12.52 -14.02 -0.03
CA GLU A 60 13.45 -14.58 0.96
C GLU A 60 13.81 -13.58 2.08
N GLU A 61 13.30 -12.35 2.02
CA GLU A 61 13.62 -11.31 2.98
C GLU A 61 12.99 -11.61 4.35
N PRO A 62 13.78 -11.77 5.43
CA PRO A 62 13.24 -12.13 6.75
C PRO A 62 12.19 -11.15 7.27
N GLY A 63 12.33 -9.87 6.94
CA GLY A 63 11.37 -8.84 7.31
C GLY A 63 10.02 -8.98 6.60
N TYR A 64 10.03 -9.40 5.33
CA TYR A 64 8.81 -9.68 4.57
C TYR A 64 8.10 -10.90 5.16
N ILE A 65 8.83 -12.01 5.33
CA ILE A 65 8.29 -13.27 5.89
C ILE A 65 7.68 -13.03 7.28
N HIS A 66 8.39 -12.28 8.13
CA HIS A 66 7.89 -11.96 9.46
C HIS A 66 6.61 -11.11 9.41
N GLY A 67 6.58 -10.06 8.58
CA GLY A 67 5.43 -9.19 8.44
C GLY A 67 4.20 -9.92 7.89
N VAL A 68 4.37 -10.78 6.89
CA VAL A 68 3.28 -11.63 6.37
C VAL A 68 2.68 -12.50 7.49
N ARG A 69 3.54 -13.11 8.33
CA ARG A 69 3.08 -13.96 9.44
C ARG A 69 2.28 -13.17 10.49
N GLU A 70 2.76 -12.01 10.91
CA GLU A 70 2.05 -11.17 11.91
C GLU A 70 0.69 -10.69 11.39
N ILE A 71 0.63 -10.36 10.09
CA ILE A 71 -0.61 -9.96 9.42
C ILE A 71 -1.59 -11.14 9.35
N GLU A 72 -1.15 -12.34 8.94
CA GLU A 72 -2.02 -13.52 8.86
C GLU A 72 -2.61 -13.87 10.24
N GLU A 73 -1.79 -13.81 11.30
CA GLU A 73 -2.24 -14.02 12.68
C GLU A 73 -3.31 -12.99 13.07
N SER A 74 -3.07 -11.71 12.77
CA SER A 74 -4.01 -10.62 13.06
C SER A 74 -5.31 -10.70 12.27
N MET A 75 -5.22 -11.13 11.00
CA MET A 75 -6.33 -11.27 10.05
C MET A 75 -7.21 -12.48 10.35
N SER A 76 -6.70 -13.53 11.00
CA SER A 76 -7.40 -14.81 11.24
C SER A 76 -8.85 -14.67 11.74
N SER A 77 -9.11 -13.69 12.62
CA SER A 77 -10.43 -13.40 13.21
C SER A 77 -11.34 -12.48 12.36
N LEU A 78 -10.87 -12.02 11.21
CA LEU A 78 -11.49 -10.97 10.38
C LEU A 78 -11.48 -11.30 8.88
N LYS A 79 -11.31 -12.57 8.50
CA LYS A 79 -11.20 -12.99 7.08
C LYS A 79 -12.36 -12.52 6.20
N ASP A 80 -13.57 -12.36 6.76
CA ASP A 80 -14.76 -11.89 6.06
C ASP A 80 -14.74 -10.38 5.71
N GLU A 81 -13.87 -9.61 6.36
CA GLU A 81 -13.66 -8.17 6.10
C GLU A 81 -12.77 -7.91 4.89
N PHE A 82 -12.01 -8.92 4.44
CA PHE A 82 -11.08 -8.81 3.32
C PHE A 82 -11.62 -9.48 2.06
N ILE A 83 -11.09 -9.08 0.91
CA ILE A 83 -11.49 -9.65 -0.38
C ILE A 83 -10.95 -11.08 -0.61
N GLU A 84 -9.86 -11.43 0.07
CA GLU A 84 -9.25 -12.76 0.11
C GLU A 84 -8.95 -13.12 1.58
N ASP A 85 -8.80 -14.40 1.89
CA ASP A 85 -8.55 -14.91 3.24
C ASP A 85 -7.08 -15.28 3.50
N ASP A 86 -6.20 -14.85 2.61
CA ASP A 86 -4.77 -15.12 2.56
C ASP A 86 -3.99 -13.81 2.53
N ALA A 87 -3.27 -13.52 3.61
CA ALA A 87 -2.56 -12.25 3.78
C ALA A 87 -1.48 -12.04 2.73
N GLU A 88 -0.76 -13.10 2.36
CA GLU A 88 0.30 -13.03 1.36
C GLU A 88 -0.28 -12.64 0.00
N LYS A 89 -1.38 -13.27 -0.44
CA LYS A 89 -2.04 -12.89 -1.70
C LYS A 89 -2.49 -11.43 -1.73
N LEU A 90 -2.99 -10.91 -0.60
CA LEU A 90 -3.38 -9.50 -0.50
C LEU A 90 -2.15 -8.57 -0.59
N ILE A 91 -1.05 -8.92 0.08
CA ILE A 91 0.20 -8.16 0.05
C ILE A 91 0.80 -8.17 -1.36
N GLU A 92 0.85 -9.31 -2.04
CA GLU A 92 1.32 -9.42 -3.42
C GLU A 92 0.49 -8.55 -4.38
N LYS A 93 -0.83 -8.51 -4.20
CA LYS A 93 -1.72 -7.63 -4.97
C LYS A 93 -1.36 -6.15 -4.76
N LEU A 94 -1.02 -5.76 -3.54
CA LEU A 94 -0.59 -4.40 -3.21
C LEU A 94 0.82 -4.09 -3.74
N ILE A 95 1.75 -5.05 -3.71
CA ILE A 95 3.09 -4.93 -4.31
C ILE A 95 2.95 -4.66 -5.81
N LYS A 96 2.14 -5.47 -6.50
CA LYS A 96 1.85 -5.29 -7.92
C LYS A 96 1.24 -3.91 -8.19
N HIS A 97 0.27 -3.48 -7.37
CA HIS A 97 -0.29 -2.14 -7.47
C HIS A 97 0.77 -1.04 -7.34
N LYS A 98 1.69 -1.13 -6.36
CA LYS A 98 2.79 -0.18 -6.18
C LYS A 98 3.69 -0.15 -7.42
N ARG A 99 4.14 -1.32 -7.88
CA ARG A 99 4.99 -1.47 -9.07
C ARG A 99 4.34 -0.88 -10.33
N ASP A 100 3.05 -1.11 -10.54
CA ASP A 100 2.33 -0.66 -11.72
C ASP A 100 2.04 0.85 -11.71
N LYS A 101 1.62 1.40 -10.56
CA LYS A 101 1.12 2.78 -10.46
C LYS A 101 2.17 3.78 -9.98
N TYR A 102 3.13 3.33 -9.19
CA TYR A 102 4.15 4.18 -8.55
C TYR A 102 5.58 3.63 -8.75
N PRO A 103 6.00 3.25 -9.98
CA PRO A 103 7.28 2.57 -10.23
C PRO A 103 8.54 3.40 -9.91
N LYS A 104 8.37 4.73 -9.79
CA LYS A 104 9.45 5.69 -9.51
C LYS A 104 9.38 6.25 -8.09
N ASP A 105 8.38 5.86 -7.32
CA ASP A 105 8.24 6.31 -5.93
C ASP A 105 9.10 5.42 -5.03
N ARG A 106 10.11 6.04 -4.42
CA ARG A 106 11.13 5.40 -3.59
C ARG A 106 11.01 5.78 -2.12
N ARG A 107 9.94 6.49 -1.73
CA ARG A 107 9.70 6.84 -0.34
C ARG A 107 9.61 5.57 0.51
N THR A 108 10.20 5.55 1.69
CA THR A 108 10.05 4.43 2.64
C THR A 108 9.04 4.82 3.69
N ILE A 109 8.07 3.96 3.99
CA ILE A 109 7.14 4.17 5.09
C ILE A 109 7.79 3.70 6.39
N PHE A 110 7.83 4.56 7.40
CA PHE A 110 8.29 4.22 8.77
C PHE A 110 7.14 3.92 9.71
N LEU A 111 6.01 4.58 9.50
CA LEU A 111 4.83 4.43 10.33
C LEU A 111 3.60 4.60 9.44
N CYS A 112 2.66 3.68 9.60
CA CYS A 112 1.34 3.75 9.01
C CYS A 112 0.32 3.34 10.06
N GLU A 113 -0.42 4.30 10.63
CA GLU A 113 -1.33 4.06 11.74
C GLU A 113 -2.74 4.58 11.45
N TYR A 114 -3.74 3.83 11.94
CA TYR A 114 -5.13 4.27 12.04
C TYR A 114 -5.39 4.80 13.45
N LYS A 115 -5.74 6.08 13.57
CA LYS A 115 -6.01 6.73 14.86
C LYS A 115 -7.19 7.68 14.73
N ASP A 116 -8.21 7.50 15.56
CA ASP A 116 -9.39 8.37 15.65
C ASP A 116 -10.04 8.66 14.28
N GLY A 117 -10.18 7.64 13.42
CA GLY A 117 -10.74 7.80 12.08
C GLY A 117 -9.77 8.32 11.02
N ASN A 118 -8.54 8.63 11.40
CA ASN A 118 -7.53 9.21 10.53
C ASN A 118 -6.39 8.24 10.25
N ILE A 119 -5.82 8.35 9.05
CA ILE A 119 -4.62 7.61 8.65
C ILE A 119 -3.45 8.57 8.71
N LYS A 120 -2.42 8.20 9.47
CA LYS A 120 -1.16 8.94 9.53
C LYS A 120 -0.05 8.09 8.93
N VAL A 121 0.71 8.70 8.03
CA VAL A 121 1.86 8.08 7.36
C VAL A 121 3.07 8.97 7.54
N ASN A 122 4.15 8.42 8.08
CA ASN A 122 5.45 9.05 8.13
C ASN A 122 6.38 8.33 7.15
N SER A 123 7.12 9.08 6.32
CA SER A 123 8.03 8.54 5.33
C SER A 123 9.32 9.36 5.20
N LEU A 124 10.39 8.72 4.70
CA LEU A 124 11.58 9.40 4.19
C LEU A 124 11.48 9.70 2.70
#